data_AF-A0A4Q2VBF1-F1
#
_entry.id   AF-A0A4Q2VBF1-F1
#
_cell.length_a   1.000
_cell.length_b   1.000
_cell.length_c   1.000
_cell.angle_alpha   90.00
_cell.angle_beta   90.00
_cell.angle_gamma   90.00
#
_symmetry.space_group_name_H-M   'P 1'
#
loop_
_entity.id
_entity.type
_entity.pdbx_description
1 polymer ?
#
loop_
_entity_poly.entity_id
_entity_poly.type
_entity_poly.pdbx_seq_one_letter_code
_entity_poly.pdbx_strand_id
1 'polypeptide(L)'
;MSNNEHVEALTLAPTIAASQASLNLRASEVRFDRRGTEVFRTREFGSRETSPLIIEWRHYSSEETRETRSSIDIRVHMLAMQLQQLSALHHTGVLPCLGYFHDPKRYRYGIAFHYPRGDSAASPTSLADRLNQDQPRRIRRDLGDRLRAARSLIGTVYQMLSVNWLHKNISSSNVLLFEVEKDSYTVETPFLCGFDLTRRDNDMEPSGKLPSIYLNNFPSLNERLYWHPTRTAAVPDLTASAVGYTLPLTRYRREFDIYSLGVVLLEIGLWCPIKRIFKDCQTEDLGVFSEQLKTKYVPELRGRMGRVYADVVVNCLKGNFGEGYIPLHDGSESSAEDDKELRRRRFLEDFERKVVCMIETPVG
;
A
#
# COMPACT_ATOMS: atom_id res chain seq x y z
N MET A 1 27.06 49.59 5.46
CA MET A 1 25.85 49.92 6.23
C MET A 1 24.64 49.70 5.33
N SER A 2 23.75 48.81 5.76
CA SER A 2 22.45 48.45 5.18
C SER A 2 22.43 47.82 3.78
N ASN A 3 22.58 46.48 3.75
CA ASN A 3 21.96 45.63 2.74
C ASN A 3 20.51 45.41 3.15
N ASN A 4 19.56 45.66 2.25
CA ASN A 4 18.17 45.28 2.41
C ASN A 4 17.70 44.68 1.08
N GLU A 5 18.06 43.42 0.85
CA GLU A 5 17.50 42.62 -0.24
C GLU A 5 16.40 41.73 0.34
N HIS A 6 15.21 41.94 -0.19
CA HIS A 6 14.00 41.17 0.06
C HIS A 6 14.23 39.69 -0.25
N VAL A 7 14.26 38.88 0.81
CA VAL A 7 14.04 37.43 0.71
C VAL A 7 12.53 37.23 0.64
N GLU A 8 11.99 37.10 -0.58
CA GLU A 8 10.65 36.54 -0.79
C GLU A 8 10.69 35.05 -0.42
N ALA A 9 10.30 34.77 0.82
CA ALA A 9 9.96 33.43 1.25
C ALA A 9 8.68 32.98 0.53
N LEU A 10 8.84 32.12 -0.47
CA LEU A 10 7.75 31.34 -1.09
C LEU A 10 7.24 30.30 -0.07
N THR A 11 6.45 30.75 0.90
CA THR A 11 5.59 29.90 1.74
C THR A 11 4.20 29.80 1.12
N LEU A 12 4.08 29.06 0.01
CA LEU A 12 2.78 28.56 -0.44
C LEU A 12 2.50 27.24 0.28
N ALA A 13 2.08 27.33 1.54
CA ALA A 13 1.32 26.26 2.15
C ALA A 13 -0.09 26.28 1.53
N PRO A 14 -0.57 25.20 0.90
CA PRO A 14 -1.99 25.12 0.63
C PRO A 14 -2.66 24.85 1.99
N THR A 15 -3.25 25.90 2.57
CA THR A 15 -4.29 25.74 3.58
C THR A 15 -5.50 25.10 2.89
N ILE A 16 -5.45 23.78 2.71
CA ILE A 16 -6.66 23.00 2.53
C ILE A 16 -7.33 23.01 3.89
N ALA A 17 -8.14 24.05 4.13
CA ALA A 17 -9.17 23.97 5.13
C ALA A 17 -9.95 22.70 4.79
N ALA A 18 -9.81 21.66 5.62
CA ALA A 18 -10.66 20.50 5.59
C ALA A 18 -12.07 20.99 5.92
N SER A 19 -12.78 21.54 4.93
CA SER A 19 -14.21 21.74 5.03
C SER A 19 -14.79 20.40 5.42
N GLN A 20 -15.67 20.37 6.42
CA GLN A 20 -16.53 19.24 6.76
C GLN A 20 -17.48 18.92 5.59
N ALA A 21 -16.94 18.67 4.40
CA ALA A 21 -17.66 18.10 3.31
C ALA A 21 -18.02 16.67 3.71
N SER A 22 -19.28 16.29 3.49
CA SER A 22 -19.75 14.93 3.68
C SER A 22 -18.80 13.96 2.98
N LEU A 23 -18.25 12.99 3.72
CA LEU A 23 -17.48 11.87 3.15
C LEU A 23 -18.33 11.02 2.20
N ASN A 24 -19.65 11.13 2.26
CA ASN A 24 -20.55 10.46 1.33
C ASN A 24 -20.79 11.36 0.11
N LEU A 25 -20.16 10.99 -1.00
CA LEU A 25 -20.26 11.63 -2.30
C LEU A 25 -21.44 11.05 -3.07
N ARG A 26 -22.07 11.84 -3.95
CA ARG A 26 -23.06 11.28 -4.87
C ARG A 26 -22.34 10.69 -6.08
N ALA A 27 -22.72 9.48 -6.49
CA ALA A 27 -22.20 8.86 -7.70
C ALA A 27 -22.39 9.73 -8.96
N SER A 28 -23.40 10.61 -8.98
CA SER A 28 -23.65 11.59 -10.05
C SER A 28 -22.58 12.68 -10.18
N GLU A 29 -21.77 12.90 -9.14
CA GLU A 29 -20.70 13.90 -9.15
C GLU A 29 -19.45 13.41 -9.90
N VAL A 30 -19.34 12.10 -10.13
CA VAL A 30 -18.16 11.49 -10.78
C VAL A 30 -18.47 11.16 -12.24
N ARG A 31 -17.68 11.73 -13.15
CA ARG A 31 -17.68 11.39 -14.58
C ARG A 31 -16.50 10.48 -14.87
N PHE A 32 -16.73 9.31 -15.46
CA PHE A 32 -15.66 8.36 -15.78
C PHE A 32 -15.10 8.63 -17.18
N ASP A 33 -13.77 8.66 -17.32
CA ASP A 33 -13.08 9.05 -18.57
C ASP A 33 -13.28 8.03 -19.70
N ARG A 34 -13.55 6.77 -19.35
CA ARG A 34 -13.91 5.70 -20.29
C ARG A 34 -15.04 4.87 -19.69
N ARG A 35 -16.11 4.65 -20.47
CA ARG A 35 -17.01 3.50 -20.23
C ARG A 35 -16.24 2.23 -20.59
N GLY A 36 -15.45 1.72 -19.64
CA GLY A 36 -14.70 0.49 -19.83
C GLY A 36 -15.65 -0.66 -20.20
N THR A 37 -15.24 -1.45 -21.19
CA THR A 37 -15.66 -2.84 -21.41
C THR A 37 -15.68 -3.61 -20.08
N GLU A 38 -16.54 -4.61 -19.92
CA GLU A 38 -16.86 -5.41 -18.71
C GLU A 38 -15.69 -6.16 -18.03
N VAL A 39 -14.47 -5.68 -18.10
CA VAL A 39 -13.31 -6.26 -17.41
C VAL A 39 -13.27 -5.71 -15.99
N PHE A 40 -13.14 -6.62 -15.02
CA PHE A 40 -12.93 -6.29 -13.62
C PHE A 40 -11.73 -5.35 -13.44
N ARG A 41 -11.95 -4.21 -12.77
CA ARG A 41 -10.90 -3.24 -12.42
C ARG A 41 -11.08 -2.78 -10.98
N THR A 42 -9.99 -2.82 -10.22
CA THR A 42 -9.94 -2.29 -8.85
C THR A 42 -9.68 -0.79 -8.82
N ARG A 43 -9.17 -0.20 -9.92
CA ARG A 43 -8.93 1.25 -10.07
C ARG A 43 -9.50 1.76 -11.40
N GLU A 44 -10.22 2.88 -11.34
CA GLU A 44 -10.71 3.63 -12.49
C GLU A 44 -10.32 5.11 -12.36
N PHE A 45 -10.29 5.81 -13.50
CA PHE A 45 -10.02 7.24 -13.58
C PHE A 45 -11.28 7.98 -14.02
N GLY A 46 -11.45 9.18 -13.51
CA GLY A 46 -12.56 10.04 -13.85
C GLY A 46 -12.27 11.48 -13.51
N SER A 47 -13.32 12.28 -13.47
CA SER A 47 -13.28 13.68 -13.10
C SER A 47 -14.51 14.07 -12.28
N ARG A 48 -14.34 15.01 -11.36
CA ARG A 48 -15.44 15.75 -10.75
C ARG A 48 -15.34 17.17 -11.26
N GLU A 49 -16.38 17.59 -11.98
CA GLU A 49 -16.38 18.83 -12.76
C GLU A 49 -15.24 18.85 -13.79
N THR A 50 -14.11 19.48 -13.45
CA THR A 50 -12.88 19.53 -14.27
C THR A 50 -11.66 18.91 -13.58
N SER A 51 -11.76 18.56 -12.30
CA SER A 51 -10.64 18.02 -11.53
C SER A 51 -10.52 16.50 -11.73
N PRO A 52 -9.33 15.98 -12.08
CA PRO A 52 -9.11 14.55 -12.28
C PRO A 52 -9.13 13.77 -10.96
N LEU A 53 -9.70 12.57 -11.03
CA LEU A 53 -9.97 11.68 -9.92
C LEU A 53 -9.42 10.28 -10.16
N ILE A 54 -9.02 9.64 -9.07
CA ILE A 54 -8.80 8.19 -9.00
C ILE A 54 -9.91 7.60 -8.14
N ILE A 55 -10.55 6.54 -8.64
CA ILE A 55 -11.57 5.79 -7.93
C ILE A 55 -11.05 4.39 -7.68
N GLU A 56 -11.04 3.97 -6.42
CA GLU A 56 -10.71 2.61 -6.03
C GLU A 56 -11.96 1.85 -5.58
N TRP A 57 -12.18 0.69 -6.20
CA TRP A 57 -13.40 -0.08 -6.08
C TRP A 57 -13.27 -1.24 -5.10
N ARG A 58 -14.09 -1.20 -4.05
CA ARG A 58 -14.31 -2.31 -3.13
C ARG A 58 -15.62 -3.00 -3.47
N HIS A 59 -15.53 -4.23 -3.97
CA HIS A 59 -16.71 -5.02 -4.31
C HIS A 59 -17.21 -5.81 -3.11
N TYR A 60 -18.49 -6.15 -3.10
CA TYR A 60 -19.14 -7.05 -2.15
C TYR A 60 -20.00 -8.08 -2.90
N SER A 61 -20.38 -9.18 -2.24
CA SER A 61 -21.17 -10.23 -2.90
C SER A 61 -22.60 -9.73 -3.17
N SER A 62 -23.19 -10.13 -4.30
CA SER A 62 -24.60 -9.87 -4.59
C SER A 62 -25.54 -10.53 -3.59
N GLU A 63 -25.09 -11.58 -2.92
CA GLU A 63 -25.85 -12.39 -1.96
C GLU A 63 -25.74 -11.89 -0.51
N GLU A 64 -25.06 -10.77 -0.24
CA GLU A 64 -24.90 -10.26 1.12
C GLU A 64 -26.24 -9.85 1.76
N THR A 65 -26.43 -10.14 3.04
CA THR A 65 -27.59 -9.69 3.82
C THR A 65 -27.60 -8.18 4.04
N ARG A 66 -28.74 -7.63 4.47
CA ARG A 66 -28.86 -6.20 4.75
C ARG A 66 -27.90 -5.77 5.88
N GLU A 67 -27.78 -6.59 6.91
CA GLU A 67 -26.92 -6.36 8.07
C GLU A 67 -25.44 -6.34 7.65
N THR A 68 -25.03 -7.29 6.81
CA THR A 68 -23.66 -7.32 6.28
C THR A 68 -23.37 -6.11 5.40
N ARG A 69 -24.34 -5.67 4.57
CA ARG A 69 -24.18 -4.45 3.77
C ARG A 69 -24.02 -3.20 4.63
N SER A 70 -24.81 -3.05 5.70
CA SER A 70 -24.65 -1.96 6.67
C SER A 70 -23.27 -2.00 7.34
N SER A 71 -22.79 -3.20 7.71
CA SER A 71 -21.44 -3.38 8.23
C SER A 71 -20.36 -3.01 7.21
N ILE A 72 -20.55 -3.33 5.92
CA ILE A 72 -19.62 -2.90 4.85
C ILE A 72 -19.62 -1.38 4.72
N ASP A 73 -20.79 -0.74 4.71
CA ASP A 73 -20.90 0.72 4.61
C ASP A 73 -20.15 1.43 5.75
N ILE A 74 -20.38 1.02 7.00
CA ILE A 74 -19.67 1.54 8.17
C ILE A 74 -18.15 1.38 8.02
N ARG A 75 -17.69 0.24 7.52
CA ARG A 75 -16.26 -0.02 7.31
C ARG A 75 -15.65 0.85 6.20
N VAL A 76 -16.37 1.03 5.10
CA VAL A 76 -15.94 1.93 4.01
C VAL A 76 -15.90 3.37 4.49
N HIS A 77 -16.90 3.81 5.26
CA HIS A 77 -16.92 5.11 5.90
C HIS A 77 -15.71 5.33 6.79
N MET A 78 -15.44 4.39 7.71
CA MET A 78 -14.28 4.46 8.62
C MET A 78 -12.95 4.48 7.84
N LEU A 79 -12.86 3.73 6.74
CA LEU A 79 -11.67 3.74 5.88
C LEU A 79 -11.50 5.09 5.18
N ALA A 80 -12.55 5.62 4.55
CA ALA A 80 -12.51 6.91 3.86
C ALA A 80 -12.11 8.05 4.82
N MET A 81 -12.65 8.05 6.04
CA MET A 81 -12.29 8.99 7.09
C MET A 81 -10.81 8.86 7.48
N GLN A 82 -10.31 7.64 7.66
CA GLN A 82 -8.91 7.41 7.98
C GLN A 82 -8.00 7.90 6.85
N LEU A 83 -8.32 7.59 5.59
CA LEU A 83 -7.52 7.99 4.44
C LEU A 83 -7.52 9.51 4.27
N GLN A 84 -8.64 10.18 4.56
CA GLN A 84 -8.70 11.65 4.58
C GLN A 84 -7.76 12.23 5.63
N GLN A 85 -7.77 11.70 6.85
CA GLN A 85 -6.84 12.11 7.91
C GLN A 85 -5.38 11.85 7.53
N LEU A 86 -5.07 10.66 7.00
CA LEU A 86 -3.72 10.31 6.56
C LEU A 86 -3.22 11.21 5.42
N SER A 87 -4.09 11.58 4.48
CA SER A 87 -3.73 12.46 3.36
C SER A 87 -3.40 13.91 3.76
N ALA A 88 -3.77 14.31 4.99
CA ALA A 88 -3.45 15.62 5.55
C ALA A 88 -2.12 15.64 6.34
N LEU A 89 -1.54 14.47 6.65
CA LEU A 89 -0.28 14.39 7.39
C LEU A 89 0.90 14.71 6.48
N HIS A 90 1.88 15.43 7.02
CA HIS A 90 3.17 15.58 6.36
C HIS A 90 3.90 14.22 6.35
N HIS A 91 4.58 13.92 5.24
CA HIS A 91 5.37 12.68 5.05
C HIS A 91 4.58 11.38 4.86
N THR A 92 3.26 11.44 4.65
CA THR A 92 2.50 10.31 4.12
C THR A 92 2.31 10.45 2.60
N GLY A 93 2.37 9.34 1.90
CA GLY A 93 2.08 9.21 0.49
C GLY A 93 0.66 8.71 0.28
N VAL A 94 -0.36 9.35 0.88
CA VAL A 94 -1.78 9.03 0.59
C VAL A 94 -2.36 10.18 -0.21
N LEU A 95 -3.01 9.87 -1.33
CA LEU A 95 -3.67 10.90 -2.14
C LEU A 95 -4.79 11.58 -1.34
N PRO A 96 -5.07 12.88 -1.61
CA PRO A 96 -6.17 13.57 -0.96
C PRO A 96 -7.50 12.82 -1.13
N CYS A 97 -8.00 12.23 -0.05
CA CYS A 97 -9.22 11.43 -0.05
C CYS A 97 -10.43 12.37 0.06
N LEU A 98 -11.31 12.32 -0.93
CA LEU A 98 -12.55 13.11 -0.92
C LEU A 98 -13.65 12.45 -0.11
N GLY A 99 -13.68 11.12 -0.10
CA GLY A 99 -14.79 10.36 0.43
C GLY A 99 -15.06 9.11 -0.39
N TYR A 100 -16.27 8.58 -0.24
CA TYR A 100 -16.73 7.37 -0.89
C TYR A 100 -18.16 7.52 -1.39
N PHE A 101 -18.56 6.64 -2.29
CA PHE A 101 -19.93 6.54 -2.78
C PHE A 101 -20.31 5.08 -3.05
N HIS A 102 -21.60 4.81 -3.06
CA HIS A 102 -22.14 3.47 -3.25
C HIS A 102 -22.69 3.28 -4.67
N ASP A 103 -22.28 2.21 -5.35
CA ASP A 103 -22.82 1.74 -6.62
C ASP A 103 -23.53 0.39 -6.41
N PRO A 104 -24.80 0.41 -5.96
CA PRO A 104 -25.54 -0.81 -5.62
C PRO A 104 -25.80 -1.70 -6.85
N LYS A 105 -25.84 -1.12 -8.05
CA LYS A 105 -26.11 -1.87 -9.30
C LYS A 105 -24.97 -2.83 -9.65
N ARG A 106 -23.75 -2.49 -9.25
CA ARG A 106 -22.54 -3.29 -9.48
C ARG A 106 -21.96 -3.88 -8.20
N TYR A 107 -22.71 -3.84 -7.10
CA TYR A 107 -22.31 -4.37 -5.80
C TYR A 107 -20.93 -3.88 -5.33
N ARG A 108 -20.70 -2.56 -5.40
CA ARG A 108 -19.39 -1.98 -5.06
C ARG A 108 -19.48 -0.61 -4.41
N TYR A 109 -18.45 -0.26 -3.66
CA TYR A 109 -18.19 1.09 -3.15
C TYR A 109 -16.97 1.65 -3.85
N GLY A 110 -17.04 2.92 -4.26
CA GLY A 110 -15.91 3.64 -4.81
C GLY A 110 -15.36 4.61 -3.77
N ILE A 111 -14.06 4.56 -3.50
CA ILE A 111 -13.36 5.59 -2.71
C ILE A 111 -12.67 6.52 -3.71
N ALA A 112 -12.92 7.82 -3.60
CA ALA A 112 -12.47 8.82 -4.56
C ALA A 112 -11.31 9.66 -4.00
N PHE A 113 -10.28 9.83 -4.81
CA PHE A 113 -9.07 10.58 -4.49
C PHE A 113 -8.82 11.66 -5.54
N HIS A 114 -8.40 12.85 -5.09
CA HIS A 114 -7.90 13.90 -5.97
C HIS A 114 -6.47 13.62 -6.41
N TYR A 115 -6.11 14.15 -7.57
CA TYR A 115 -4.71 14.26 -7.96
C TYR A 115 -4.00 15.25 -7.03
N PRO A 116 -2.72 15.01 -6.69
CA PRO A 116 -2.04 15.77 -5.65
C PRO A 116 -1.89 17.26 -5.98
N ARG A 117 -1.90 17.64 -7.27
CA ARG A 117 -1.78 19.03 -7.73
C ARG A 117 -3.08 19.62 -8.29
N GLY A 118 -4.24 18.97 -8.09
CA GLY A 118 -5.57 19.49 -8.46
C GLY A 118 -5.87 19.60 -9.98
N ASP A 119 -4.87 19.99 -10.77
CA ASP A 119 -4.98 20.39 -12.18
C ASP A 119 -4.02 19.62 -13.11
N SER A 120 -3.29 18.63 -12.58
CA SER A 120 -2.33 17.89 -13.39
C SER A 120 -3.04 17.02 -14.43
N ALA A 121 -2.93 17.41 -15.71
CA ALA A 121 -3.34 16.59 -16.85
C ALA A 121 -2.46 15.33 -17.03
N ALA A 122 -1.36 15.20 -16.27
CA ALA A 122 -0.48 14.05 -16.36
C ALA A 122 -1.16 12.81 -15.77
N SER A 123 -1.39 11.81 -16.61
CA SER A 123 -1.86 10.49 -16.17
C SER A 123 -0.83 9.88 -15.22
N PRO A 124 -1.22 9.40 -14.02
CA PRO A 124 -0.29 8.78 -13.09
C PRO A 124 0.30 7.52 -13.71
N THR A 125 1.58 7.29 -13.43
CA THR A 125 2.27 6.07 -13.84
C THR A 125 2.54 5.23 -12.59
N SER A 126 2.29 3.92 -12.65
CA SER A 126 2.66 3.05 -11.54
C SER A 126 4.17 2.89 -11.44
N LEU A 127 4.70 2.68 -10.23
CA LEU A 127 6.11 2.35 -10.04
C LEU A 127 6.49 1.10 -10.85
N ALA A 128 5.59 0.12 -10.94
CA ALA A 128 5.79 -1.07 -11.77
C ALA A 128 6.03 -0.70 -13.24
N ASP A 129 5.13 0.09 -13.84
CA ASP A 129 5.26 0.52 -15.23
C ASP A 129 6.52 1.34 -15.45
N ARG A 130 6.81 2.22 -14.50
CA ARG A 130 7.97 3.10 -14.51
C ARG A 130 9.29 2.33 -14.46
N LEU A 131 9.41 1.33 -13.57
CA LEU A 131 10.56 0.44 -13.49
C LEU A 131 10.73 -0.38 -14.78
N ASN A 132 9.63 -0.88 -15.36
CA ASN A 132 9.67 -1.63 -16.62
C ASN A 132 10.08 -0.75 -17.82
N GLN A 133 9.69 0.52 -17.85
CA GLN A 133 10.11 1.48 -18.89
C GLN A 133 11.60 1.86 -18.77
N ASP A 134 12.10 2.03 -17.55
CA ASP A 134 13.49 2.40 -17.30
C ASP A 134 14.47 1.24 -17.48
N GLN A 135 14.05 0.01 -17.14
CA GLN A 135 14.90 -1.17 -17.14
C GLN A 135 15.66 -1.40 -18.45
N PRO A 136 15.03 -1.42 -19.65
CA PRO A 136 15.73 -1.70 -20.90
C PRO A 136 16.68 -0.57 -21.29
N ARG A 137 16.37 0.65 -20.82
CA ARG A 137 17.18 1.87 -21.03
C ARG A 137 18.34 1.99 -20.05
N ARG A 138 18.42 1.08 -19.06
CA ARG A 138 19.41 1.09 -17.96
C ARG A 138 19.44 2.42 -17.20
N ILE A 139 18.29 3.10 -17.15
CA ILE A 139 18.16 4.36 -16.42
C ILE A 139 18.28 4.06 -14.93
N ARG A 140 19.06 4.89 -14.24
CA ARG A 140 19.12 4.89 -12.78
C ARG A 140 18.71 6.26 -12.28
N ARG A 141 17.78 6.24 -11.33
CA ARG A 141 17.25 7.45 -10.72
C ARG A 141 18.06 7.86 -9.52
N ASP A 142 17.99 9.15 -9.21
CA ASP A 142 18.80 9.76 -8.17
C ASP A 142 18.60 9.05 -6.83
N LEU A 143 19.72 8.82 -6.14
CA LEU A 143 19.72 8.13 -4.86
C LEU A 143 18.84 8.85 -3.83
N GLY A 144 18.94 10.19 -3.80
CA GLY A 144 18.15 11.02 -2.90
C GLY A 144 16.65 10.87 -3.11
N ASP A 145 16.21 10.81 -4.37
CA ASP A 145 14.80 10.67 -4.74
C ASP A 145 14.25 9.31 -4.35
N ARG A 146 15.03 8.25 -4.61
CA ARG A 146 14.70 6.88 -4.20
C ARG A 146 14.61 6.74 -2.68
N LEU A 147 15.48 7.43 -1.94
CA LEU A 147 15.42 7.47 -0.48
C LEU A 147 14.19 8.23 0.03
N ARG A 148 13.84 9.38 -0.57
CA ARG A 148 12.61 10.12 -0.22
C ARG A 148 11.36 9.30 -0.51
N ALA A 149 11.33 8.58 -1.64
CA ALA A 149 10.24 7.69 -2.00
C ALA A 149 10.05 6.57 -0.97
N ALA A 150 11.14 5.91 -0.57
CA ALA A 150 11.12 4.88 0.47
C ALA A 150 10.63 5.42 1.83
N ARG A 151 11.12 6.58 2.26
CA ARG A 151 10.69 7.23 3.51
C ARG A 151 9.19 7.51 3.53
N SER A 152 8.65 8.07 2.45
CA SER A 152 7.21 8.33 2.31
C SER A 152 6.37 7.06 2.43
N LEU A 153 6.77 5.98 1.76
CA LEU A 153 6.04 4.70 1.81
C LEU A 153 6.13 4.05 3.20
N ILE A 154 7.31 4.06 3.83
CA ILE A 154 7.50 3.55 5.20
C ILE A 154 6.62 4.33 6.19
N GLY A 155 6.65 5.66 6.13
CA GLY A 155 5.84 6.52 6.98
C GLY A 155 4.35 6.24 6.79
N THR A 156 3.90 6.09 5.54
CA THR A 156 2.50 5.77 5.21
C THR A 156 2.06 4.45 5.84
N VAL A 157 2.84 3.39 5.65
CA VAL A 157 2.51 2.06 6.19
C VAL A 157 2.57 2.06 7.71
N TYR A 158 3.54 2.75 8.32
CA TYR A 158 3.62 2.93 9.76
C TYR A 158 2.37 3.61 10.32
N GLN A 159 1.95 4.73 9.73
CA GLN A 159 0.75 5.45 10.16
C GLN A 159 -0.49 4.57 10.04
N MET A 160 -0.68 3.82 8.94
CA MET A 160 -1.78 2.87 8.81
C MET A 160 -1.76 1.77 9.88
N LEU A 161 -0.60 1.16 10.14
CA LEU A 161 -0.48 0.10 11.14
C LEU A 161 -0.67 0.63 12.57
N SER A 162 -0.30 1.89 12.85
CA SER A 162 -0.46 2.53 14.15
C SER A 162 -1.92 2.72 14.57
N VAL A 163 -2.80 2.90 13.59
CA VAL A 163 -4.26 2.99 13.78
C VAL A 163 -4.96 1.68 13.39
N ASN A 164 -4.22 0.56 13.41
CA ASN A 164 -4.74 -0.79 13.21
C ASN A 164 -5.43 -1.01 11.84
N TRP A 165 -4.90 -0.42 10.77
CA TRP A 165 -5.34 -0.70 9.40
C TRP A 165 -4.33 -1.56 8.64
N LEU A 166 -4.82 -2.62 8.00
CA LEU A 166 -4.06 -3.53 7.15
C LEU A 166 -4.35 -3.19 5.68
N HIS A 167 -3.30 -2.96 4.89
CA HIS A 167 -3.44 -2.56 3.49
C HIS A 167 -3.76 -3.75 2.58
N LYS A 168 -3.06 -4.88 2.76
CA LYS A 168 -3.25 -6.17 2.09
C LYS A 168 -2.90 -6.25 0.61
N ASN A 169 -2.50 -5.14 -0.01
CA ASN A 169 -2.30 -5.03 -1.45
C ASN A 169 -1.12 -4.12 -1.82
N ILE A 170 -0.09 -4.07 -0.97
CA ILE A 170 1.13 -3.28 -1.25
C ILE A 170 1.91 -3.97 -2.38
N SER A 171 2.11 -3.25 -3.49
CA SER A 171 2.93 -3.69 -4.63
C SER A 171 3.36 -2.47 -5.46
N SER A 172 4.35 -2.60 -6.33
CA SER A 172 4.75 -1.49 -7.21
C SER A 172 3.67 -1.06 -8.21
N SER A 173 2.66 -1.90 -8.48
CA SER A 173 1.48 -1.52 -9.30
C SER A 173 0.52 -0.59 -8.54
N ASN A 174 0.60 -0.62 -7.21
CA ASN A 174 -0.19 0.17 -6.28
C ASN A 174 0.59 1.34 -5.67
N VAL A 175 1.74 1.67 -6.24
CA VAL A 175 2.50 2.88 -5.95
C VAL A 175 2.44 3.76 -7.17
N LEU A 176 1.83 4.94 -7.06
CA LEU A 176 1.63 5.88 -8.16
C LEU A 176 2.60 7.06 -8.10
N LEU A 177 3.06 7.46 -9.28
CA LEU A 177 3.96 8.60 -9.51
C LEU A 177 3.22 9.62 -10.39
N PHE A 178 3.29 10.90 -10.00
CA PHE A 178 2.65 12.01 -10.71
C PHE A 178 3.71 12.94 -11.34
N GLU A 179 4.62 12.34 -12.11
CA GLU A 179 5.72 13.06 -12.77
C GLU A 179 5.15 14.03 -13.83
N VAL A 180 5.34 15.33 -13.61
CA VAL A 180 4.94 16.37 -14.59
C VAL A 180 5.85 16.33 -15.81
N GLU A 181 7.14 16.16 -15.60
CA GLU A 181 8.13 15.95 -16.65
C GLU A 181 8.78 14.59 -16.46
N LYS A 182 8.83 13.80 -17.52
CA LYS A 182 9.58 12.53 -17.55
C LYS A 182 11.06 12.83 -17.80
N ASP A 183 11.66 13.62 -16.91
CA ASP A 183 13.12 13.70 -16.84
C ASP A 183 13.70 12.27 -16.69
N SER A 184 14.96 12.08 -17.03
CA SER A 184 15.63 10.78 -16.99
C SER A 184 16.22 10.42 -15.63
N TYR A 185 16.33 11.35 -14.68
CA TYR A 185 17.05 11.10 -13.42
C TYR A 185 16.21 11.29 -12.16
N THR A 186 15.25 12.21 -12.18
CA THR A 186 14.39 12.47 -11.02
C THR A 186 13.25 11.46 -10.86
N VAL A 187 12.74 11.35 -9.63
CA VAL A 187 11.53 10.60 -9.26
C VAL A 187 10.75 11.41 -8.23
N GLU A 188 9.50 11.74 -8.56
CA GLU A 188 8.61 12.41 -7.60
C GLU A 188 8.24 11.50 -6.44
N THR A 189 7.88 12.11 -5.30
CA THR A 189 7.40 11.37 -4.12
C THR A 189 6.17 10.53 -4.50
N PRO A 190 6.19 9.22 -4.23
CA PRO A 190 5.11 8.33 -4.62
C PRO A 190 3.92 8.40 -3.67
N PHE A 191 2.77 7.96 -4.19
CA PHE A 191 1.55 7.75 -3.42
C PHE A 191 1.17 6.27 -3.40
N LEU A 192 0.92 5.73 -2.21
CA LEU A 192 0.37 4.41 -2.00
C LEU A 192 -1.14 4.43 -2.29
N CYS A 193 -1.58 3.42 -3.02
CA CYS A 193 -2.95 3.21 -3.49
C CYS A 193 -3.27 1.70 -3.36
N GLY A 194 -4.44 1.26 -3.81
CA GLY A 194 -4.86 -0.15 -3.72
C GLY A 194 -5.53 -0.48 -2.38
N PHE A 195 -6.39 0.43 -1.91
CA PHE A 195 -7.12 0.32 -0.65
C PHE A 195 -8.38 -0.58 -0.75
N ASP A 196 -8.58 -1.25 -1.88
CA ASP A 196 -9.75 -2.08 -2.17
C ASP A 196 -9.91 -3.27 -1.19
N LEU A 197 -8.77 -3.82 -0.74
CA LEU A 197 -8.73 -4.92 0.23
C LEU A 197 -8.51 -4.46 1.67
N THR A 198 -8.32 -3.16 1.90
CA THR A 198 -7.93 -2.60 3.20
C THR A 198 -9.02 -2.82 4.25
N ARG A 199 -8.62 -3.21 5.46
CA ARG A 199 -9.53 -3.50 6.57
C ARG A 199 -8.89 -3.16 7.91
N ARG A 200 -9.70 -3.06 8.97
CA ARG A 200 -9.14 -2.95 10.32
C ARG A 200 -8.58 -4.29 10.76
N ASP A 201 -7.52 -4.25 11.54
CA ASP A 201 -6.95 -5.39 12.23
C ASP A 201 -7.76 -5.73 13.48
N ASN A 202 -9.02 -6.13 13.28
CA ASN A 202 -9.93 -6.54 14.33
C ASN A 202 -10.32 -8.02 14.14
N ASP A 203 -10.39 -8.78 15.24
CA ASP A 203 -10.74 -10.20 15.30
C ASP A 203 -12.23 -10.43 15.03
N MET A 204 -13.05 -9.47 15.45
CA MET A 204 -14.49 -9.46 15.23
C MET A 204 -14.87 -9.02 13.81
N GLU A 205 -13.89 -8.52 13.04
CA GLU A 205 -14.08 -8.29 11.61
C GLU A 205 -13.66 -9.56 10.87
N PRO A 206 -14.60 -10.44 10.46
CA PRO A 206 -14.25 -11.57 9.62
C PRO A 206 -13.55 -11.03 8.38
N SER A 207 -12.54 -11.76 7.90
CA SER A 207 -12.12 -11.61 6.50
C SER A 207 -13.34 -12.04 5.70
N GLY A 208 -14.23 -11.08 5.40
CA GLY A 208 -15.53 -11.36 4.81
C GLY A 208 -15.37 -12.27 3.60
N LYS A 209 -16.40 -13.07 3.30
CA LYS A 209 -16.40 -13.91 2.09
C LYS A 209 -15.98 -13.03 0.93
N LEU A 210 -14.83 -13.34 0.35
CA LEU A 210 -14.30 -12.53 -0.73
C LEU A 210 -15.30 -12.70 -1.89
N PRO A 211 -15.87 -11.61 -2.41
CA PRO A 211 -16.88 -11.73 -3.45
C PRO A 211 -16.35 -12.58 -4.61
N SER A 212 -17.23 -13.36 -5.25
CA SER A 212 -16.88 -14.27 -6.34
C SER A 212 -16.06 -13.59 -7.44
N ILE A 213 -16.27 -12.29 -7.66
CA ILE A 213 -15.50 -11.49 -8.61
C ILE A 213 -13.99 -11.44 -8.30
N TYR A 214 -13.59 -11.49 -7.03
CA TYR A 214 -12.18 -11.59 -6.66
C TYR A 214 -11.70 -13.06 -6.64
N LEU A 215 -12.60 -14.02 -6.40
CA LEU A 215 -12.26 -15.46 -6.46
C LEU A 215 -11.96 -15.92 -7.90
N ASN A 216 -12.74 -15.43 -8.86
CA ASN A 216 -12.56 -15.69 -10.28
C ASN A 216 -11.34 -14.95 -10.86
N ASN A 217 -10.80 -13.97 -10.13
CA ASN A 217 -9.59 -13.23 -10.46
C ASN A 217 -8.48 -13.59 -9.46
N PHE A 218 -8.15 -14.88 -9.40
CA PHE A 218 -7.12 -15.36 -8.48
C PHE A 218 -5.81 -14.58 -8.68
N PRO A 219 -5.12 -14.17 -7.59
CA PRO A 219 -3.91 -13.37 -7.69
C PRO A 219 -2.89 -14.05 -8.59
N SER A 220 -2.46 -13.31 -9.61
CA SER A 220 -1.43 -13.74 -10.56
C SER A 220 -0.13 -14.03 -9.83
N LEU A 221 0.76 -14.81 -10.45
CA LEU A 221 2.11 -15.03 -9.93
C LEU A 221 2.81 -13.71 -9.58
N ASN A 222 2.60 -12.68 -10.41
CA ASN A 222 3.16 -11.34 -10.21
C ASN A 222 2.73 -10.69 -8.89
N GLU A 223 1.48 -10.88 -8.48
CA GLU A 223 0.96 -10.35 -7.21
C GLU A 223 1.45 -11.19 -6.02
N ARG A 224 1.59 -12.51 -6.22
CA ARG A 224 2.13 -13.44 -5.22
C ARG A 224 3.61 -13.18 -4.90
N LEU A 225 4.39 -12.53 -5.78
CA LEU A 225 5.78 -12.14 -5.52
C LEU A 225 5.95 -11.17 -4.33
N TYR A 226 4.87 -10.47 -3.95
CA TYR A 226 4.86 -9.58 -2.78
C TYR A 226 4.40 -10.28 -1.51
N TRP A 227 3.97 -11.55 -1.57
CA TRP A 227 3.38 -12.23 -0.43
C TRP A 227 4.45 -12.82 0.47
N HIS A 228 4.24 -12.64 1.78
CA HIS A 228 5.06 -13.27 2.80
C HIS A 228 5.07 -14.81 2.63
N PRO A 229 6.22 -15.50 2.82
CA PRO A 229 6.33 -16.95 2.62
C PRO A 229 5.27 -17.78 3.36
N THR A 230 4.96 -17.42 4.61
CA THR A 230 3.91 -18.10 5.39
C THR A 230 2.51 -17.94 4.77
N ARG A 231 2.22 -16.79 4.15
CA ARG A 231 0.95 -16.56 3.44
C ARG A 231 0.90 -17.42 2.17
N THR A 232 2.02 -17.47 1.45
CA THR A 232 2.13 -18.25 0.21
C THR A 232 2.06 -19.75 0.46
N ALA A 233 2.76 -20.26 1.47
CA ALA A 233 2.74 -21.68 1.83
C ALA A 233 1.36 -22.17 2.31
N ALA A 234 0.57 -21.28 2.92
CA ALA A 234 -0.81 -21.56 3.31
C ALA A 234 -1.79 -21.65 2.11
N VAL A 235 -1.32 -21.33 0.90
CA VAL A 235 -2.08 -21.41 -0.35
C VAL A 235 -1.32 -22.33 -1.31
N PRO A 236 -1.50 -23.67 -1.19
CA PRO A 236 -0.87 -24.61 -2.11
C PRO A 236 -1.32 -24.35 -3.54
N ASP A 237 -0.48 -24.68 -4.52
CA ASP A 237 -0.75 -24.40 -5.93
C ASP A 237 -2.13 -24.91 -6.36
N LEU A 238 -2.97 -23.95 -6.69
CA LEU A 238 -4.28 -24.19 -7.27
C LEU A 238 -4.06 -24.48 -8.75
N THR A 239 -3.83 -25.75 -9.08
CA THR A 239 -4.21 -26.22 -10.41
C THR A 239 -5.70 -25.91 -10.58
N ALA A 240 -6.06 -25.42 -11.77
CA ALA A 240 -7.30 -24.69 -12.10
C ALA A 240 -8.64 -25.45 -11.91
N SER A 241 -8.72 -26.47 -11.04
CA SER A 241 -9.83 -27.42 -10.99
C SER A 241 -10.45 -27.66 -9.61
N ALA A 242 -10.09 -26.95 -8.54
CA ALA A 242 -10.82 -27.09 -7.27
C ALA A 242 -11.97 -26.07 -7.17
N VAL A 243 -13.10 -26.49 -7.72
CA VAL A 243 -14.42 -25.90 -7.48
C VAL A 243 -14.67 -25.89 -5.96
N GLY A 244 -14.57 -24.71 -5.34
CA GLY A 244 -14.86 -24.51 -3.91
C GLY A 244 -13.67 -24.09 -3.05
N TYR A 245 -12.99 -22.99 -3.41
CA TYR A 245 -11.86 -22.51 -2.62
C TYR A 245 -12.29 -21.70 -1.39
N THR A 246 -12.03 -22.26 -0.21
CA THR A 246 -11.86 -21.51 1.03
C THR A 246 -10.63 -20.61 0.89
N LEU A 247 -10.79 -19.33 1.23
CA LEU A 247 -9.71 -18.35 1.43
C LEU A 247 -8.54 -18.96 2.23
N PRO A 248 -7.31 -18.40 2.14
CA PRO A 248 -6.18 -18.90 2.91
C PRO A 248 -6.61 -19.18 4.35
N LEU A 249 -6.42 -20.42 4.82
CA LEU A 249 -6.81 -20.85 6.17
C LEU A 249 -6.19 -19.95 7.26
N THR A 250 -5.13 -19.22 6.90
CA THR A 250 -4.43 -18.26 7.75
C THR A 250 -4.96 -16.85 7.57
N ARG A 251 -5.45 -16.26 8.66
CA ARG A 251 -5.85 -14.86 8.73
C ARG A 251 -4.68 -13.93 8.38
N TYR A 252 -4.96 -12.87 7.62
CA TYR A 252 -3.97 -11.85 7.25
C TYR A 252 -3.42 -11.12 8.48
N ARG A 253 -2.09 -10.96 8.55
CA ARG A 253 -1.35 -10.35 9.67
C ARG A 253 -0.57 -9.10 9.22
N ARG A 254 -0.23 -8.23 10.18
CA ARG A 254 0.56 -7.00 9.96
C ARG A 254 1.92 -7.28 9.28
N GLU A 255 2.56 -8.37 9.65
CA GLU A 255 3.83 -8.84 9.07
C GLU A 255 3.78 -8.95 7.55
N PHE A 256 2.61 -9.28 6.98
CA PHE A 256 2.47 -9.47 5.54
C PHE A 256 2.50 -8.15 4.77
N ASP A 257 1.98 -7.07 5.37
CA ASP A 257 2.09 -5.72 4.78
C ASP A 257 3.54 -5.23 4.84
N ILE A 258 4.24 -5.48 5.96
CA ILE A 258 5.66 -5.11 6.09
C ILE A 258 6.55 -5.88 5.11
N TYR A 259 6.31 -7.17 4.91
CA TYR A 259 7.05 -7.94 3.90
C TYR A 259 6.83 -7.38 2.50
N SER A 260 5.56 -7.11 2.15
CA SER A 260 5.19 -6.52 0.86
C SER A 260 5.87 -5.17 0.65
N LEU A 261 5.93 -4.34 1.70
CA LEU A 261 6.69 -3.09 1.70
C LEU A 261 8.19 -3.34 1.48
N GLY A 262 8.79 -4.32 2.16
CA GLY A 262 10.20 -4.69 1.98
C GLY A 262 10.55 -5.05 0.53
N VAL A 263 9.65 -5.76 -0.17
CA VAL A 263 9.80 -6.06 -1.60
C VAL A 263 9.76 -4.78 -2.45
N VAL A 264 8.81 -3.88 -2.21
CA VAL A 264 8.72 -2.59 -2.94
C VAL A 264 9.96 -1.72 -2.67
N LEU A 265 10.45 -1.68 -1.43
CA LEU A 265 11.68 -0.96 -1.07
C LEU A 265 12.90 -1.53 -1.78
N LEU A 266 12.96 -2.85 -1.97
CA LEU A 266 14.01 -3.50 -2.74
C LEU A 266 13.94 -3.14 -4.23
N GLU A 267 12.73 -3.09 -4.81
CA GLU A 267 12.52 -2.62 -6.19
C GLU A 267 13.01 -1.18 -6.37
N ILE A 268 12.66 -0.27 -5.45
CA ILE A 268 13.12 1.13 -5.45
C ILE A 268 14.64 1.20 -5.28
N GLY A 269 15.20 0.45 -4.33
CA GLY A 269 16.62 0.54 -4.01
C GLY A 269 17.55 -0.06 -5.07
N LEU A 270 17.11 -1.09 -5.79
CA LEU A 270 17.84 -1.61 -6.95
C LEU A 270 17.46 -0.91 -8.27
N TRP A 271 16.34 -0.18 -8.26
CA TRP A 271 15.66 0.36 -9.43
C TRP A 271 15.41 -0.73 -10.49
N CYS A 272 14.81 -1.84 -10.05
CA CYS A 272 14.61 -3.04 -10.85
C CYS A 272 13.24 -3.67 -10.54
N PRO A 273 12.42 -4.03 -11.57
CA PRO A 273 11.15 -4.71 -11.34
C PRO A 273 11.35 -6.07 -10.66
N ILE A 274 10.49 -6.40 -9.69
CA ILE A 274 10.57 -7.68 -8.95
C ILE A 274 10.43 -8.89 -9.89
N LYS A 275 9.65 -8.76 -10.96
CA LYS A 275 9.47 -9.81 -11.98
C LYS A 275 10.79 -10.19 -12.64
N ARG A 276 11.69 -9.22 -12.83
CA ARG A 276 13.02 -9.48 -13.40
C ARG A 276 13.90 -10.21 -12.39
N ILE A 277 13.92 -9.73 -11.15
CA ILE A 277 14.65 -10.37 -10.04
C ILE A 277 14.21 -11.83 -9.90
N PHE A 278 12.90 -12.10 -9.96
CA PHE A 278 12.33 -13.44 -9.91
C PHE A 278 12.81 -14.32 -11.09
N LYS A 279 12.85 -13.79 -12.32
CA LYS A 279 13.41 -14.51 -13.48
C LYS A 279 14.91 -14.80 -13.30
N ASP A 280 15.67 -13.85 -12.77
CA ASP A 280 17.11 -13.97 -12.53
C ASP A 280 17.45 -14.95 -11.38
N CYS A 281 16.44 -15.30 -10.56
CA CYS A 281 16.53 -16.32 -9.51
C CYS A 281 16.42 -17.76 -10.04
N GLN A 282 15.86 -17.95 -11.24
CA GLN A 282 15.67 -19.26 -11.88
C GLN A 282 14.99 -20.29 -10.96
N THR A 283 13.99 -19.85 -10.18
CA THR A 283 13.20 -20.70 -9.27
C THR A 283 11.71 -20.45 -9.49
N GLU A 284 10.91 -21.50 -9.33
CA GLU A 284 9.45 -21.42 -9.30
C GLU A 284 8.91 -21.38 -7.86
N ASP A 285 9.76 -21.71 -6.88
CA ASP A 285 9.40 -21.75 -5.46
C ASP A 285 9.52 -20.35 -4.83
N LEU A 286 8.40 -19.83 -4.34
CA LEU A 286 8.31 -18.51 -3.72
C LEU A 286 8.99 -18.42 -2.34
N GLY A 287 9.12 -19.54 -1.63
CA GLY A 287 9.92 -19.65 -0.40
C GLY A 287 11.41 -19.52 -0.71
N VAL A 288 11.90 -20.24 -1.71
CA VAL A 288 13.30 -20.14 -2.17
C VAL A 288 13.59 -18.73 -2.70
N PHE A 289 12.66 -18.15 -3.46
CA PHE A 289 12.77 -16.78 -3.93
C PHE A 289 12.95 -15.78 -2.77
N SER A 290 12.14 -15.91 -1.72
CA SER A 290 12.23 -15.06 -0.52
C SER A 290 13.60 -15.17 0.16
N GLU A 291 14.18 -16.37 0.25
CA GLU A 291 15.54 -16.53 0.77
C GLU A 291 16.60 -15.90 -0.12
N GLN A 292 16.44 -15.98 -1.44
CA GLN A 292 17.35 -15.34 -2.39
C GLN A 292 17.28 -13.81 -2.35
N LEU A 293 16.11 -13.21 -2.11
CA LEU A 293 16.01 -11.77 -1.86
C LEU A 293 16.92 -11.34 -0.70
N LYS A 294 16.92 -12.10 0.39
CA LYS A 294 17.71 -11.82 1.61
C LYS A 294 19.20 -12.11 1.44
N THR A 295 19.57 -13.17 0.71
CA THR A 295 20.97 -13.64 0.63
C THR A 295 21.75 -13.07 -0.56
N LYS A 296 21.09 -12.80 -1.69
CA LYS A 296 21.73 -12.33 -2.92
C LYS A 296 21.48 -10.84 -3.18
N TYR A 297 20.23 -10.39 -3.12
CA TYR A 297 19.86 -9.04 -3.56
C TYR A 297 20.04 -7.97 -2.47
N VAL A 298 19.85 -8.31 -1.19
CA VAL A 298 20.14 -7.40 -0.09
C VAL A 298 21.63 -6.99 -0.04
N PRO A 299 22.61 -7.89 -0.21
CA PRO A 299 24.02 -7.47 -0.32
C PRO A 299 24.29 -6.54 -1.50
N GLU A 300 23.67 -6.78 -2.66
CA GLU A 300 23.76 -5.88 -3.81
C GLU A 300 23.14 -4.50 -3.49
N LEU A 301 21.98 -4.50 -2.83
CA LEU A 301 21.29 -3.31 -2.38
C LEU A 301 22.16 -2.48 -1.43
N ARG A 302 22.90 -3.12 -0.53
CA ARG A 302 23.84 -2.46 0.39
C ARG A 302 24.91 -1.66 -0.37
N GLY A 303 25.43 -2.21 -1.47
CA GLY A 303 26.40 -1.52 -2.31
C GLY A 303 25.83 -0.31 -3.06
N ARG A 304 24.50 -0.27 -3.29
CA ARG A 304 23.84 0.79 -4.09
C ARG A 304 23.16 1.86 -3.27
N MET A 305 22.60 1.51 -2.12
CA MET A 305 21.80 2.40 -1.26
C MET A 305 22.47 2.67 0.09
N GLY A 306 23.59 2.00 0.39
CA GLY A 306 24.26 2.07 1.67
C GLY A 306 23.71 1.10 2.70
N ARG A 307 24.41 1.03 3.84
CA ARG A 307 24.13 0.10 4.94
C ARG A 307 22.72 0.26 5.49
N VAL A 308 22.35 1.49 5.87
CA VAL A 308 21.11 1.77 6.61
C VAL A 308 19.88 1.30 5.83
N TYR A 309 19.82 1.64 4.54
CA TYR A 309 18.72 1.23 3.67
C TYR A 309 18.62 -0.29 3.53
N ALA A 310 19.76 -0.98 3.36
CA ALA A 310 19.76 -2.44 3.25
C ALA A 310 19.32 -3.12 4.55
N ASP A 311 19.78 -2.63 5.71
CA ASP A 311 19.39 -3.16 7.02
C ASP A 311 17.86 -2.98 7.24
N VAL A 312 17.28 -1.85 6.83
CA VAL A 312 15.82 -1.60 6.84
C VAL A 312 15.07 -2.62 5.99
N VAL A 313 15.50 -2.85 4.74
CA VAL A 313 14.86 -3.82 3.85
C VAL A 313 14.95 -5.25 4.40
N VAL A 314 16.08 -5.63 4.99
CA VAL A 314 16.25 -6.93 5.65
C VAL A 314 15.27 -7.10 6.81
N ASN A 315 15.11 -6.08 7.65
CA ASN A 315 14.18 -6.13 8.77
C ASN A 315 12.75 -6.35 8.27
N CYS A 316 12.36 -5.66 7.19
CA CYS A 316 11.04 -5.82 6.58
C CYS A 316 10.82 -7.24 6.00
N LEU A 317 11.82 -7.81 5.32
CA LEU A 317 11.73 -9.12 4.69
C LEU A 317 11.82 -10.30 5.68
N LYS A 318 12.48 -10.13 6.83
CA LYS A 318 12.56 -11.16 7.88
C LYS A 318 11.29 -11.21 8.74
N GLY A 319 10.69 -10.06 9.03
CA GLY A 319 9.47 -10.00 9.82
C GLY A 319 9.65 -10.20 11.32
N ASN A 320 10.88 -10.15 11.84
CA ASN A 320 11.23 -10.32 13.27
C ASN A 320 10.82 -9.08 14.11
N PHE A 321 9.52 -8.79 14.16
CA PHE A 321 8.92 -7.71 14.94
C PHE A 321 8.12 -8.31 16.09
N GLY A 322 8.39 -7.90 17.33
CA GLY A 322 7.70 -8.43 18.50
C GLY A 322 8.18 -9.80 19.00
N GLU A 323 9.37 -10.25 18.58
CA GLU A 323 10.02 -11.45 19.13
C GLU A 323 10.37 -11.26 20.61
N GLY A 324 10.07 -12.25 21.46
CA GLY A 324 10.41 -12.27 22.89
C GLY A 324 9.25 -12.40 23.88
N TYR A 325 8.03 -12.70 23.42
CA TYR A 325 6.88 -12.90 24.30
C TYR A 325 6.70 -14.37 24.70
N ILE A 326 6.79 -14.66 26.01
CA ILE A 326 6.31 -15.90 26.62
C ILE A 326 5.00 -15.54 27.33
N PRO A 327 3.83 -16.09 26.93
CA PRO A 327 2.58 -15.81 27.60
C PRO A 327 2.62 -16.19 29.07
N LEU A 328 2.28 -15.28 29.97
CA LEU A 328 1.98 -15.61 31.36
C LEU A 328 0.55 -16.16 31.38
N HIS A 329 0.42 -17.48 31.32
CA HIS A 329 -0.88 -18.17 31.26
C HIS A 329 -1.67 -18.02 32.57
N ASP A 330 -2.85 -17.37 32.50
CA ASP A 330 -3.92 -17.49 33.50
C ASP A 330 -5.25 -18.01 32.90
N GLY A 331 -5.40 -18.00 31.57
CA GLY A 331 -6.54 -18.63 30.89
C GLY A 331 -7.84 -17.80 30.85
N SER A 332 -7.86 -16.56 31.34
CA SER A 332 -9.01 -15.66 31.20
C SER A 332 -9.08 -14.95 29.84
N GLU A 333 -10.30 -14.67 29.33
CA GLU A 333 -10.51 -13.97 28.06
C GLU A 333 -10.04 -12.50 28.08
N SER A 334 -10.11 -11.83 29.24
CA SER A 334 -9.59 -10.47 29.42
C SER A 334 -8.07 -10.43 29.24
N SER A 335 -7.36 -11.39 29.83
CA SER A 335 -5.91 -11.54 29.70
C SER A 335 -5.49 -11.77 28.23
N ALA A 336 -6.32 -12.49 27.45
CA ALA A 336 -6.03 -12.78 26.05
C ALA A 336 -6.12 -11.55 25.12
N GLU A 337 -7.02 -10.60 25.38
CA GLU A 337 -7.14 -9.38 24.56
C GLU A 337 -6.06 -8.36 24.91
N ASP A 338 -5.76 -8.20 26.21
CA ASP A 338 -4.64 -7.38 26.70
C ASP A 338 -3.29 -7.88 26.12
N ASP A 339 -3.10 -9.20 26.06
CA ASP A 339 -1.95 -9.84 25.43
C ASP A 339 -1.84 -9.56 23.93
N LYS A 340 -2.97 -9.46 23.21
CA LYS A 340 -2.97 -9.11 21.78
C LYS A 340 -2.60 -7.66 21.58
N GLU A 341 -3.17 -6.75 22.37
CA GLU A 341 -2.87 -5.34 22.25
C GLU A 341 -1.41 -5.05 22.61
N LEU A 342 -0.88 -5.71 23.64
CA LEU A 342 0.53 -5.63 23.99
C LEU A 342 1.44 -6.15 22.85
N ARG A 343 1.06 -7.26 22.20
CA ARG A 343 1.80 -7.78 21.02
C ARG A 343 1.77 -6.80 19.86
N ARG A 344 0.61 -6.19 19.57
CA ARG A 344 0.46 -5.16 18.53
C ARG A 344 1.32 -3.93 18.81
N ARG A 345 1.33 -3.46 20.06
CA ARG A 345 2.14 -2.32 20.50
C ARG A 345 3.64 -2.62 20.33
N ARG A 346 4.12 -3.75 20.86
CA ARG A 346 5.54 -4.14 20.72
C ARG A 346 5.95 -4.32 19.26
N PHE A 347 5.07 -4.91 18.45
CA PHE A 347 5.30 -5.04 17.02
C PHE A 347 5.50 -3.66 16.37
N LEU A 348 4.65 -2.68 16.70
CA LEU A 348 4.75 -1.33 16.18
C LEU A 348 5.99 -0.59 16.68
N GLU A 349 6.33 -0.70 17.96
CA GLU A 349 7.55 -0.13 18.57
C GLU A 349 8.81 -0.70 17.89
N ASP A 350 8.83 -2.00 17.63
CA ASP A 350 9.93 -2.63 16.89
C ASP A 350 9.98 -2.15 15.44
N PHE A 351 8.85 -1.97 14.78
CA PHE A 351 8.79 -1.45 13.41
C PHE A 351 9.28 0.00 13.35
N GLU A 352 8.85 0.84 14.28
CA GLU A 352 9.32 2.21 14.43
C GLU A 352 10.85 2.26 14.60
N ARG A 353 11.37 1.51 15.57
CA ARG A 353 12.79 1.50 15.90
C ARG A 353 13.67 0.91 14.79
N LYS A 354 13.28 -0.25 14.23
CA LYS A 354 14.10 -1.02 13.27
C LYS A 354 13.93 -0.57 11.81
N VAL A 355 12.93 0.26 11.52
CA VAL A 355 12.63 0.71 10.14
C VAL A 355 12.47 2.22 10.06
N VAL A 356 11.50 2.81 10.76
CA VAL A 356 11.16 4.25 10.63
C VAL A 356 12.32 5.13 11.10
N CYS A 357 12.74 5.01 12.35
CA CYS A 357 13.82 5.82 12.91
C CYS A 357 15.13 5.63 12.14
N MET A 358 15.44 4.40 11.71
CA MET A 358 16.66 4.12 10.97
C MET A 358 16.70 4.86 9.63
N ILE A 359 15.60 4.88 8.87
CA ILE A 359 15.62 5.54 7.57
C ILE A 359 15.57 7.07 7.69
N GLU A 360 15.03 7.62 8.78
CA GLU A 360 14.94 9.06 9.02
C GLU A 360 16.25 9.68 9.52
N THR A 361 17.12 8.90 10.18
CA THR A 361 18.41 9.43 10.63
C THR A 361 19.23 9.96 9.45
N PRO A 362 19.71 11.22 9.50
CA PRO A 362 20.64 11.74 8.49
C PRO A 362 21.90 10.89 8.50
N VAL A 363 22.29 10.39 7.33
CA VAL A 363 23.62 9.80 7.16
C VAL A 363 24.60 10.98 7.16
N GLY A 364 25.28 11.17 8.29
CA GLY A 364 26.28 12.22 8.47
C GLY A 364 27.54 12.03 7.64
#